data_AF-A0A7K0Y8R8-F1
#
_entry.id   AF-A0A7K0Y8R8-F1
#
_cell.length_a   1.000
_cell.length_b   1.000
_cell.length_c   1.000
_cell.angle_alpha   90.00
_cell.angle_beta   90.00
_cell.angle_gamma   90.00
#
_symmetry.space_group_name_H-M   'P 1'
#
loop_
_entity.id
_entity.type
_entity.pdbx_description
1 polymer ?
#
loop_
_entity_poly.entity_id
_entity_poly.type
_entity_poly.pdbx_seq_one_letter_code
_entity_poly.pdbx_strand_id
1 'polypeptide(L)'
;MKDADGTRQKLSYPDLPEPLLVGTYDNHTHLEIADGDQPMNYQDHLALANQVGILGAVQVGVTLESSRWSAEVAATEPRLLAAVAIHPNEAARYESMQALDVDIDGIADLASQERVRAIGETGLD
;
A
#
# COMPACT_ATOMS: atom_id res chain seq x y z
N MET A 1 20.67 -3.83 -0.78
CA MET A 1 21.77 -4.82 -0.68
C MET A 1 22.99 -4.29 -1.44
N LYS A 2 24.22 -4.56 -0.98
CA LYS A 2 25.45 -4.24 -1.74
C LYS A 2 25.85 -5.48 -2.53
N ASP A 3 26.28 -5.30 -3.76
CA ASP A 3 26.88 -6.39 -4.53
C ASP A 3 28.24 -6.78 -3.93
N ALA A 4 28.79 -7.93 -4.32
CA ALA A 4 30.03 -8.49 -3.78
C ALA A 4 31.24 -7.51 -3.83
N ASP A 5 31.19 -6.52 -4.70
CA ASP A 5 32.24 -5.50 -4.90
C ASP A 5 31.99 -4.18 -4.15
N GLY A 6 30.94 -4.10 -3.31
CA GLY A 6 30.66 -2.93 -2.46
C GLY A 6 30.03 -1.73 -3.18
N THR A 7 29.79 -1.83 -4.50
CA THR A 7 29.02 -0.87 -5.28
C THR A 7 27.53 -0.97 -4.92
N ARG A 8 26.91 0.18 -4.63
CA ARG A 8 25.47 0.28 -4.40
C ARG A 8 24.80 0.02 -5.75
N GLN A 9 24.20 -1.16 -5.91
CA GLN A 9 23.47 -1.50 -7.13
C GLN A 9 22.39 -0.43 -7.34
N LYS A 10 22.38 0.20 -8.52
CA LYS A 10 21.39 1.21 -8.87
C LYS A 10 20.03 0.49 -8.85
N LEU A 11 19.17 0.82 -7.89
CA LEU A 11 17.85 0.21 -7.76
C LEU A 11 16.97 0.75 -8.88
N SER A 12 17.11 0.20 -10.08
CA SER A 12 16.23 0.46 -11.22
C SER A 12 15.15 -0.62 -11.29
N TYR A 13 13.94 -0.23 -11.69
CA TYR A 13 12.87 -1.18 -11.96
C TYR A 13 13.29 -2.18 -13.05
N PRO A 14 12.93 -3.46 -12.92
CA PRO A 14 13.18 -4.46 -13.95
C PRO A 14 12.29 -4.21 -15.19
N ASP A 15 12.66 -4.83 -16.31
CA ASP A 15 11.80 -4.91 -17.49
C ASP A 15 10.49 -5.64 -17.18
N LEU A 16 9.44 -5.34 -17.94
CA LEU A 16 8.14 -6.00 -17.78
C LEU A 16 8.22 -7.49 -18.12
N PRO A 17 7.68 -8.38 -17.27
CA PRO A 17 7.55 -9.79 -17.59
C PRO A 17 6.48 -10.05 -18.66
N GLU A 18 6.41 -11.30 -19.14
CA GLU A 18 5.30 -11.77 -19.97
C GLU A 18 3.95 -11.66 -19.21
N PRO A 19 2.85 -11.23 -19.86
CA PRO A 19 1.56 -11.06 -19.19
C PRO A 19 0.95 -12.35 -18.65
N LEU A 20 0.23 -12.26 -17.54
CA LEU A 20 -0.55 -13.35 -16.98
C LEU A 20 -1.65 -13.80 -17.96
N LEU A 21 -1.84 -15.12 -18.08
CA LEU A 21 -2.90 -15.71 -18.92
C LEU A 21 -4.31 -15.37 -18.42
N VAL A 22 -4.46 -15.15 -17.12
CA VAL A 22 -5.72 -14.78 -16.46
C VAL A 22 -5.49 -13.50 -15.69
N GLY A 23 -6.31 -12.48 -15.99
CA GLY A 23 -6.25 -11.22 -15.28
C GLY A 23 -6.45 -11.42 -13.78
N THR A 24 -5.56 -10.83 -12.99
CA THR A 24 -5.48 -11.02 -11.53
C THR A 24 -5.50 -9.67 -10.81
N TYR A 25 -5.97 -9.64 -9.57
CA TYR A 25 -5.85 -8.46 -8.71
C TYR A 25 -4.72 -8.69 -7.72
N ASP A 26 -3.90 -7.67 -7.51
CA ASP A 26 -2.94 -7.67 -6.41
C ASP A 26 -3.70 -7.38 -5.11
N ASN A 27 -3.76 -8.34 -4.19
CA ASN A 27 -4.57 -8.19 -2.99
C ASN A 27 -3.88 -7.40 -1.87
N HIS A 28 -2.64 -6.93 -2.07
CA HIS A 28 -1.91 -6.18 -1.05
C HIS A 28 -0.76 -5.35 -1.62
N THR A 29 -0.89 -4.03 -1.64
CA THR A 29 0.17 -3.11 -2.08
C THR A 29 0.40 -1.94 -1.12
N HIS A 30 1.62 -1.42 -1.14
CA HIS A 30 2.00 -0.13 -0.54
C HIS A 30 2.62 0.78 -1.62
N LEU A 31 1.78 1.35 -2.49
CA LEU A 31 2.20 2.16 -3.64
C LEU A 31 2.71 3.57 -3.27
N GLU A 32 2.51 4.00 -2.03
CA GLU A 32 3.05 5.23 -1.45
C GLU A 32 4.52 5.07 -1.03
N ILE A 33 4.96 3.84 -0.77
CA ILE A 33 6.34 3.55 -0.40
C ILE A 33 7.17 3.53 -1.68
N ALA A 34 8.10 4.47 -1.79
CA ALA A 34 9.06 4.48 -2.86
C ALA A 34 10.44 4.08 -2.34
N ASP A 35 10.89 2.89 -2.74
CA ASP A 35 12.26 2.45 -2.55
C ASP A 35 13.10 2.77 -3.80
N GLY A 36 14.31 3.31 -3.60
CA GLY A 36 15.29 3.53 -4.68
C GLY A 36 15.47 5.00 -5.09
N ASP A 37 16.31 5.21 -6.10
CA ASP A 37 16.77 6.56 -6.49
C ASP A 37 15.79 7.29 -7.44
N GLN A 38 14.76 6.58 -7.94
CA GLN A 38 13.76 7.09 -8.88
C GLN A 38 12.35 6.64 -8.46
N PRO A 39 11.70 7.35 -7.51
CA PRO A 39 10.34 7.04 -7.10
C PRO A 39 9.39 7.16 -8.31
N MET A 40 8.47 6.21 -8.45
CA MET A 40 7.47 6.18 -9.51
C MET A 40 6.11 6.55 -8.93
N ASN A 41 5.28 7.27 -9.71
CA ASN A 41 3.93 7.60 -9.27
C ASN A 41 3.05 6.33 -9.25
N TYR A 42 2.14 6.20 -8.29
CA TYR A 42 1.24 5.03 -8.20
C TYR A 42 0.47 4.77 -9.51
N GLN A 43 0.13 5.81 -10.28
CA GLN A 43 -0.58 5.67 -11.55
C GLN A 43 0.27 4.96 -12.60
N ASP A 44 1.57 5.25 -12.62
CA ASP A 44 2.54 4.60 -13.50
C ASP A 44 2.75 3.14 -13.08
N HIS A 45 2.85 2.87 -11.77
CA HIS A 45 2.88 1.50 -11.24
C HIS A 45 1.67 0.70 -11.74
N LEU A 46 0.46 1.25 -11.61
CA LEU A 46 -0.76 0.60 -12.07
C LEU A 46 -0.82 0.43 -13.60
N ALA A 47 -0.29 1.40 -14.36
CA ALA A 47 -0.24 1.31 -15.82
C ALA A 47 0.69 0.18 -16.29
N LEU A 48 1.85 0.02 -15.63
CA LEU A 48 2.78 -1.08 -15.88
C LEU A 48 2.19 -2.43 -15.43
N ALA A 49 1.56 -2.48 -14.26
CA ALA A 49 0.91 -3.67 -13.73
C ALA A 49 -0.21 -4.17 -14.67
N ASN A 50 -1.01 -3.27 -15.24
CA ASN A 50 -2.05 -3.62 -16.21
C ASN A 50 -1.48 -4.25 -17.49
N GLN A 51 -0.30 -3.84 -17.95
CA GLN A 51 0.33 -4.42 -19.15
C GLN A 51 0.67 -5.90 -18.98
N VAL A 52 0.86 -6.35 -17.74
CA VAL A 52 1.22 -7.74 -17.41
C VAL A 52 0.06 -8.54 -16.80
N GLY A 53 -1.17 -8.02 -16.89
CA GLY A 53 -2.37 -8.74 -16.47
C GLY A 53 -2.80 -8.52 -15.02
N ILE A 54 -2.21 -7.55 -14.31
CA ILE A 54 -2.70 -7.10 -13.00
C ILE A 54 -3.76 -6.00 -13.20
N LEU A 55 -5.02 -6.34 -12.98
CA LEU A 55 -6.18 -5.51 -13.33
C LEU A 55 -6.43 -4.37 -12.32
N GLY A 56 -5.88 -4.50 -11.11
CA GLY A 56 -6.07 -3.56 -10.02
C GLY A 56 -5.43 -4.09 -8.74
N ALA A 57 -5.51 -3.31 -7.67
CA ALA A 57 -4.91 -3.68 -6.40
C ALA A 57 -5.71 -3.25 -5.17
N VAL A 58 -5.41 -3.86 -4.02
CA VAL A 58 -5.80 -3.35 -2.71
C VAL A 58 -4.62 -2.59 -2.11
N GLN A 59 -4.79 -1.29 -1.93
CA GLN A 59 -3.82 -0.40 -1.33
C GLN A 59 -4.00 -0.37 0.20
N VAL A 60 -2.94 -0.65 0.95
CA VAL A 60 -3.00 -0.94 2.39
C VAL A 60 -2.36 0.18 3.21
N GLY A 61 -3.13 0.73 4.15
CA GLY A 61 -2.62 1.64 5.18
C GLY A 61 -2.20 0.91 6.46
N VAL A 62 -1.11 1.39 7.08
CA VAL A 62 -0.52 0.82 8.32
C VAL A 62 -0.54 1.79 9.50
N THR A 63 -0.87 3.05 9.24
CA THR A 63 -1.12 4.13 10.20
C THR A 63 -2.40 4.85 9.80
N LEU A 64 -2.93 5.72 10.67
CA LEU A 64 -4.05 6.58 10.28
C LEU A 64 -3.69 7.46 9.06
N GLU A 65 -2.46 7.97 8.99
CA GLU A 65 -1.99 8.80 7.87
C GLU A 65 -1.95 8.03 6.54
N SER A 66 -1.28 6.88 6.51
CA SER A 66 -1.22 6.05 5.28
C SER A 66 -2.59 5.47 4.91
N SER A 67 -3.46 5.22 5.90
CA SER A 67 -4.85 4.82 5.67
C SER A 67 -5.68 5.94 5.03
N ARG A 68 -5.50 7.21 5.44
CA ARG A 68 -6.16 8.37 4.80
C ARG A 68 -5.74 8.47 3.33
N TRP A 69 -4.44 8.40 3.05
CA TRP A 69 -3.93 8.42 1.69
C TRP A 69 -4.52 7.28 0.84
N SER A 70 -4.52 6.06 1.39
CA SER A 70 -5.06 4.87 0.72
C SER A 70 -6.55 5.04 0.38
N ALA A 71 -7.34 5.54 1.32
CA ALA A 71 -8.76 5.80 1.11
C ALA A 71 -9.02 6.90 0.07
N GLU A 72 -8.27 8.01 0.12
CA GLU A 72 -8.38 9.13 -0.82
C GLU A 72 -8.01 8.71 -2.26
N VAL A 73 -6.93 7.96 -2.42
CA VAL A 73 -6.53 7.43 -3.73
C VAL A 73 -7.58 6.43 -4.24
N ALA A 74 -8.00 5.48 -3.41
CA ALA A 74 -9.03 4.51 -3.80
C ALA A 74 -10.35 5.19 -4.19
N ALA A 75 -10.72 6.31 -3.57
CA ALA A 75 -11.93 7.06 -3.92
C ALA A 75 -11.93 7.61 -5.35
N THR A 76 -10.75 7.84 -5.95
CA THR A 76 -10.61 8.46 -7.28
C THR A 76 -9.98 7.56 -8.34
N GLU A 77 -9.26 6.52 -7.93
CA GLU A 77 -8.63 5.53 -8.81
C GLU A 77 -9.49 4.25 -8.89
N PRO A 78 -10.21 4.01 -10.00
CA PRO A 78 -11.12 2.87 -10.12
C PRO A 78 -10.43 1.51 -10.05
N ARG A 79 -9.12 1.44 -10.31
CA ARG A 79 -8.31 0.20 -10.19
C ARG A 79 -7.95 -0.16 -8.75
N LEU A 80 -8.20 0.72 -7.78
CA LEU A 80 -7.78 0.53 -6.38
C LEU A 80 -8.95 0.39 -5.41
N LEU A 81 -8.86 -0.60 -4.53
CA LEU A 81 -9.61 -0.61 -3.26
C LEU A 81 -8.65 -0.25 -2.12
N ALA A 82 -9.18 0.19 -0.98
CA ALA A 82 -8.37 0.47 0.20
C ALA A 82 -8.60 -0.57 1.31
N ALA A 83 -7.53 -0.88 2.03
CA ALA A 83 -7.54 -1.46 3.36
C ALA A 83 -6.97 -0.45 4.37
N VAL A 84 -7.60 -0.33 5.54
CA VAL A 84 -7.22 0.64 6.57
C VAL A 84 -6.97 -0.05 7.89
N ALA A 85 -5.91 0.35 8.60
CA ALA A 85 -5.54 -0.21 9.88
C ALA A 85 -4.48 0.63 10.62
N ILE A 86 -4.23 0.21 11.86
CA ILE A 86 -2.97 0.44 12.56
C ILE A 86 -2.23 -0.91 12.61
N HIS A 87 -1.03 -0.97 12.04
CA HIS A 87 -0.17 -2.16 12.05
C HIS A 87 0.34 -2.43 13.48
N PRO A 88 0.51 -3.69 13.93
CA PRO A 88 0.96 -4.02 15.29
C PRO A 88 2.25 -3.31 15.72
N ASN A 89 3.25 -3.21 14.84
CA ASN A 89 4.49 -2.48 15.12
C ASN A 89 4.29 -0.96 15.29
N GLU A 90 3.28 -0.37 14.63
CA GLU A 90 2.94 1.04 14.79
C GLU A 90 2.13 1.25 16.06
N ALA A 91 1.16 0.36 16.35
CA ALA A 91 0.39 0.37 17.58
C ALA A 91 1.28 0.31 18.84
N ALA A 92 2.37 -0.47 18.80
CA ALA A 92 3.33 -0.59 19.89
C ALA A 92 4.11 0.72 20.20
N ARG A 93 4.08 1.72 19.30
CA ARG A 93 4.78 3.00 19.48
C ARG A 93 3.94 4.06 20.18
N TYR A 94 2.64 3.84 20.37
CA TYR A 94 1.79 4.81 21.06
C TYR A 94 2.13 4.87 22.55
N GLU A 95 2.20 6.08 23.10
CA GLU A 95 2.57 6.30 24.50
C GLU A 95 1.44 5.96 25.49
N SER A 96 0.20 5.81 24.99
CA SER A 96 -0.97 5.46 25.79
C SER A 96 -2.07 4.81 24.96
N MET A 97 -2.95 4.06 25.63
CA MET A 97 -4.13 3.48 24.99
C MET A 97 -5.07 4.56 24.47
N GLN A 98 -5.22 5.69 25.19
CA GLN A 98 -6.10 6.78 24.77
C GLN A 98 -5.62 7.42 23.46
N ALA A 99 -4.31 7.54 23.25
CA ALA A 99 -3.76 8.04 21.99
C ALA A 99 -4.02 7.05 20.83
N LEU A 100 -3.92 5.74 21.10
CA LEU A 100 -4.25 4.71 20.12
C LEU A 100 -5.75 4.70 19.78
N ASP A 101 -6.62 4.84 20.78
CA ASP A 101 -8.09 4.88 20.60
C ASP A 101 -8.52 6.01 19.66
N VAL A 102 -7.89 7.19 19.75
CA VAL A 102 -8.16 8.32 18.82
C VAL A 102 -7.89 7.94 17.37
N ASP A 103 -6.79 7.23 17.10
CA ASP A 103 -6.46 6.83 15.75
C ASP A 103 -7.31 5.65 15.26
N ILE A 104 -7.70 4.74 16.16
CA ILE A 104 -8.68 3.68 15.89
C ILE A 104 -10.03 4.27 15.49
N ASP A 105 -10.51 5.33 16.16
CA ASP A 105 -11.73 6.04 15.77
C ASP A 105 -11.58 6.63 14.36
N GLY A 106 -10.42 7.19 14.03
CA GLY A 106 -10.10 7.65 12.68
C GLY A 106 -10.12 6.53 11.63
N ILE A 107 -9.63 5.33 11.97
CA ILE A 107 -9.72 4.14 11.11
C ILE A 107 -11.18 3.72 10.92
N ALA A 108 -12.00 3.76 11.98
CA ALA A 108 -13.43 3.42 11.91
C ALA A 108 -14.20 4.36 10.97
N ASP A 109 -13.89 5.66 11.01
CA ASP A 109 -14.46 6.65 10.08
C ASP A 109 -14.09 6.32 8.63
N LEU A 110 -12.81 6.03 8.35
CA LEU A 110 -12.36 5.64 7.01
C LEU A 110 -13.02 4.34 6.54
N ALA A 111 -13.19 3.35 7.41
CA ALA A 111 -13.81 2.06 7.10
C ALA A 111 -15.27 2.17 6.61
N SER A 112 -15.93 3.31 6.84
CA SER A 112 -17.28 3.57 6.32
C SER A 112 -17.33 3.99 4.84
N GLN A 113 -16.19 4.34 4.23
CA GLN A 113 -16.14 4.82 2.86
C GLN A 113 -16.37 3.70 1.84
N GLU A 114 -17.04 4.02 0.73
CA GLU A 114 -17.50 3.03 -0.26
C GLU A 114 -16.38 2.13 -0.82
N ARG A 115 -15.18 2.70 -1.01
CA ARG A 115 -14.04 2.00 -1.62
C ARG A 115 -13.02 1.47 -0.60
N VAL A 116 -13.31 1.60 0.69
CA VAL A 116 -12.60 0.90 1.76
C VAL A 116 -13.29 -0.45 1.99
N ARG A 117 -12.62 -1.54 1.65
CA ARG A 117 -13.25 -2.89 1.59
C ARG A 117 -12.60 -3.92 2.49
N ALA A 118 -11.56 -3.53 3.24
CA ALA A 118 -10.90 -4.37 4.23
C ALA A 118 -10.44 -3.53 5.43
N ILE A 119 -10.35 -4.18 6.58
CA ILE A 119 -9.65 -3.67 7.77
C ILE A 119 -8.37 -4.49 7.89
N GLY A 120 -7.24 -3.83 7.73
CA GLY A 120 -5.93 -4.45 7.64
C GLY A 120 -4.91 -3.50 7.00
N GLU A 121 -3.61 -3.72 7.18
CA GLU A 121 -3.02 -4.85 7.92
C GLU A 121 -2.93 -4.61 9.43
N THR A 122 -3.46 -5.53 10.22
CA THR A 122 -3.41 -5.50 11.69
C THR A 122 -3.35 -6.92 12.23
N GLY A 123 -2.90 -7.10 13.47
CA GLY A 123 -2.69 -8.42 14.05
C GLY A 123 -1.61 -8.41 15.11
N LEU A 124 -0.66 -9.34 14.98
CA LEU A 124 0.50 -9.49 15.86
C LEU A 124 1.75 -9.69 14.98
N ASP A 125 2.85 -9.06 15.36
CA ASP A 125 4.17 -9.19 14.75
C ASP A 125 5.17 -9.67 15.83
#